data_AF-A0A2N3PWW2-F1
#
_entry.id   AF-A0A2N3PWW2-F1
#
_cell.length_a   1.000
_cell.length_b   1.000
_cell.length_c   1.000
_cell.angle_alpha   90.00
_cell.angle_beta   90.00
_cell.angle_gamma   90.00
#
_symmetry.space_group_name_H-M   'P 1'
#
loop_
_entity.id
_entity.type
_entity.pdbx_description
1 polymer ?
#
loop_
_entity_poly.entity_id
_entity_poly.type
_entity_poly.pdbx_seq_one_letter_code
_entity_poly.pdbx_strand_id
1 'polypeptide(L)'
;MLVTINGEARTLAATLSLEALLGELGIDHRKVAIERNLEIVPKSAYGVIQVGDGDKLEIVHFIGGGAPGADALVDGDPLVVAGRRFHSRLLVGTGKYKDFEETAVAIKASGAEIVTVAVRRVNLSDPSKPMLVDYVSPKEYTFLPNTAGCFTAADAVRTLRLAREAGGWDLVKLEVLGDQKSLYPDMVETLQAAGELIKDGFQVMVYCTDDPIMAKRLEDMGCAAIMPLGAPIGSGLGIQNPVNIRLIIEQAKVPVLVDAGVGTASDAAIAMELGCDGVLMNTAIAEAKDPIAMARAMRLAVEAGRLAYLSGRMPKKRYADPSSPLAGLI
;
A
#
# COMPACT_ATOMS: atom_id res chain seq x y z
N MET A 1 -21.54 -0.16 -55.19
CA MET A 1 -21.75 1.16 -54.56
C MET A 1 -20.41 1.73 -54.16
N LEU A 2 -20.23 3.04 -54.29
CA LEU A 2 -19.04 3.76 -53.87
C LEU A 2 -19.28 4.39 -52.49
N VAL A 3 -18.42 4.12 -51.53
CA VAL A 3 -18.47 4.70 -50.18
C VAL A 3 -17.11 5.25 -49.80
N THR A 4 -17.06 6.14 -48.81
CA THR A 4 -15.82 6.59 -48.18
C THR A 4 -15.73 6.00 -46.79
N ILE A 5 -14.66 5.28 -46.47
CA ILE A 5 -14.42 4.70 -45.14
C ILE A 5 -13.09 5.25 -44.63
N ASN A 6 -13.11 5.96 -43.50
CA ASN A 6 -11.94 6.62 -42.89
C ASN A 6 -11.14 7.44 -43.92
N GLY A 7 -11.85 8.20 -44.75
CA GLY A 7 -11.27 9.03 -45.83
C GLY A 7 -10.91 8.30 -47.13
N GLU A 8 -10.98 6.97 -47.21
CA GLU A 8 -10.67 6.20 -48.41
C GLU A 8 -11.92 5.81 -49.22
N ALA A 9 -11.92 6.06 -50.52
CA ALA A 9 -13.00 5.61 -51.41
C ALA A 9 -12.90 4.08 -51.65
N ARG A 10 -14.02 3.37 -51.46
CA ARG A 10 -14.13 1.92 -51.65
C ARG A 10 -15.37 1.56 -52.43
N THR A 11 -15.26 0.51 -53.24
CA THR A 11 -16.39 -0.04 -54.00
C THR A 11 -16.88 -1.31 -53.32
N LEU A 12 -18.15 -1.33 -52.89
CA LEU A 12 -18.81 -2.53 -52.36
C LEU A 12 -19.66 -3.19 -53.45
N ALA A 13 -19.60 -4.53 -53.51
CA ALA A 13 -20.27 -5.32 -54.54
C ALA A 13 -21.79 -5.47 -54.31
N ALA A 14 -22.25 -5.33 -53.06
CA ALA A 14 -23.65 -5.42 -52.68
C ALA A 14 -23.99 -4.46 -51.53
N THR A 15 -25.28 -4.27 -51.26
CA THR A 15 -25.76 -3.56 -50.06
C THR A 15 -25.55 -4.45 -48.84
N LEU A 16 -24.79 -3.94 -47.87
CA LEU A 16 -24.43 -4.62 -46.65
C LEU A 16 -24.97 -3.85 -45.45
N SER A 17 -25.28 -4.55 -44.37
CA SER A 17 -25.41 -3.90 -43.07
C SER A 17 -24.05 -3.39 -42.61
N LEU A 18 -24.03 -2.44 -41.68
CA LEU A 18 -22.78 -1.98 -41.06
C LEU A 18 -22.00 -3.14 -40.43
N GLU A 19 -22.70 -4.09 -39.81
CA GLU A 19 -22.08 -5.31 -39.25
C GLU A 19 -21.45 -6.21 -40.32
N ALA A 20 -22.15 -6.42 -41.45
CA ALA A 20 -21.62 -7.23 -42.55
C ALA A 20 -20.41 -6.55 -43.22
N LEU A 21 -20.44 -5.22 -43.39
CA LEU A 21 -19.31 -4.45 -43.88
C LEU A 21 -18.08 -4.59 -42.96
N LEU A 22 -18.28 -4.48 -41.64
CA LEU A 22 -17.19 -4.72 -40.68
C LEU A 22 -16.62 -6.14 -40.79
N GLY A 23 -17.49 -7.13 -41.01
CA GLY A 23 -17.09 -8.52 -41.28
C GLY A 23 -16.20 -8.65 -42.51
N GLU A 24 -16.56 -8.02 -43.63
CA GLU A 24 -15.72 -8.00 -44.85
C GLU A 24 -14.37 -7.31 -44.64
N LEU A 25 -14.34 -6.27 -43.81
CA LEU A 25 -13.12 -5.55 -43.46
C LEU A 25 -12.26 -6.28 -42.41
N GLY A 26 -12.73 -7.39 -41.85
CA GLY A 26 -12.05 -8.14 -40.80
C GLY A 26 -12.02 -7.43 -39.43
N ILE A 27 -12.97 -6.52 -39.19
CA ILE A 27 -13.02 -5.69 -37.98
C ILE A 27 -14.10 -6.23 -37.04
N ASP A 28 -13.74 -6.49 -35.77
CA ASP A 28 -14.70 -6.92 -34.74
C ASP A 28 -15.63 -5.76 -34.35
N HIS A 29 -16.92 -5.88 -34.67
CA HIS A 29 -17.93 -4.86 -34.41
C HIS A 29 -18.05 -4.48 -32.93
N ARG A 30 -17.64 -5.36 -32.01
CA ARG A 30 -17.69 -5.07 -30.56
C ARG A 30 -16.64 -4.03 -30.15
N LYS A 31 -15.56 -3.90 -30.91
CA LYS A 31 -14.36 -3.10 -30.56
C LYS A 31 -14.31 -1.71 -31.20
N VAL A 32 -15.27 -1.39 -32.07
CA VAL A 32 -15.28 -0.14 -32.83
C VAL A 32 -16.56 0.65 -32.59
N ALA A 33 -16.50 1.95 -32.88
CA ALA A 33 -17.66 2.81 -33.06
C ALA A 33 -17.71 3.28 -34.52
N ILE A 34 -18.92 3.40 -35.05
CA ILE A 34 -19.18 3.86 -36.42
C ILE A 34 -19.97 5.17 -36.36
N GLU A 35 -19.43 6.19 -37.00
CA GLU A 35 -20.19 7.36 -37.45
C GLU A 35 -20.52 7.19 -38.93
N ARG A 36 -21.77 7.47 -39.30
CA ARG A 36 -22.24 7.49 -40.68
C ARG A 36 -22.76 8.89 -41.01
N ASN A 37 -22.16 9.53 -42.01
CA ASN A 37 -22.57 10.86 -42.48
C ASN A 37 -22.72 11.89 -41.34
N LEU A 38 -21.74 11.94 -40.42
CA LEU A 38 -21.71 12.81 -39.24
C LEU A 38 -22.67 12.42 -38.10
N GLU A 39 -23.34 11.27 -38.19
CA GLU A 39 -24.18 10.74 -37.12
C GLU A 39 -23.60 9.46 -36.51
N ILE A 40 -23.42 9.44 -35.19
CA ILE A 40 -22.95 8.26 -34.47
C ILE A 40 -24.07 7.20 -34.46
N VAL A 41 -23.75 6.02 -34.99
CA VAL A 41 -24.69 4.90 -35.02
C VAL A 41 -24.60 4.09 -33.72
N PRO A 42 -25.72 3.87 -33.00
CA PRO A 42 -25.73 2.97 -31.84
C PRO A 42 -25.37 1.53 -32.24
N LYS A 43 -24.55 0.85 -31.43
CA LYS A 43 -24.09 -0.54 -31.71
C LYS A 43 -25.23 -1.53 -31.94
N SER A 44 -26.35 -1.37 -31.23
CA SER A 44 -27.54 -2.22 -31.40
C SER A 44 -28.16 -2.12 -32.80
N ALA A 45 -27.84 -1.09 -33.57
CA ALA A 45 -28.37 -0.86 -34.91
C ALA A 45 -27.44 -1.37 -36.03
N TYR A 46 -26.23 -1.87 -35.74
CA TYR A 46 -25.25 -2.27 -36.76
C TYR A 46 -25.73 -3.41 -37.66
N GLY A 47 -26.51 -4.34 -37.12
CA GLY A 47 -27.09 -5.44 -37.91
C GLY A 47 -28.24 -5.01 -38.83
N VAL A 48 -28.84 -3.84 -38.59
CA VAL A 48 -30.07 -3.40 -39.28
C VAL A 48 -29.78 -2.28 -40.29
N ILE A 49 -28.93 -1.33 -39.93
CA ILE A 49 -28.63 -0.17 -40.80
C ILE A 49 -27.81 -0.63 -42.00
N GLN A 50 -28.33 -0.34 -43.19
CA GLN A 50 -27.71 -0.63 -44.47
C GLN A 50 -26.80 0.52 -44.92
N VAL A 51 -25.65 0.16 -45.47
CA VAL A 51 -24.72 1.07 -46.15
C VAL A 51 -25.31 1.45 -47.49
N GLY A 52 -25.48 2.75 -47.72
CA GLY A 52 -25.95 3.34 -48.95
C GLY A 52 -24.81 3.79 -49.86
N ASP A 53 -25.11 3.94 -51.15
CA ASP A 53 -24.19 4.55 -52.11
C ASP A 53 -23.91 6.01 -51.73
N GLY A 54 -22.64 6.39 -51.71
CA GLY A 54 -22.16 7.71 -51.31
C GLY A 54 -21.98 7.93 -49.81
N ASP A 55 -22.24 6.92 -48.96
CA ASP A 55 -22.04 7.05 -47.51
C ASP A 55 -20.58 7.34 -47.15
N LYS A 56 -20.40 8.18 -46.12
CA LYS A 56 -19.13 8.41 -45.44
C LYS A 56 -19.18 7.77 -44.06
N LEU A 57 -18.29 6.81 -43.83
CA LEU A 57 -18.19 6.07 -42.58
C LEU A 57 -16.85 6.39 -41.90
N GLU A 58 -16.92 6.82 -40.64
CA GLU A 58 -15.75 6.88 -39.76
C GLU A 58 -15.85 5.73 -38.76
N ILE A 59 -14.94 4.76 -38.89
CA ILE A 59 -14.80 3.57 -38.07
C ILE A 59 -13.59 3.76 -37.18
N VAL A 60 -13.83 4.02 -35.90
CA VAL A 60 -12.78 4.28 -34.91
C VAL A 60 -12.70 3.13 -33.92
N HIS A 61 -11.48 2.72 -33.57
CA HIS A 61 -11.23 1.82 -32.44
C HIS A 61 -10.72 2.63 -31.25
N PHE A 62 -11.11 2.24 -30.04
CA PHE A 62 -10.53 2.84 -28.84
C PHE A 62 -9.19 2.15 -28.54
N ILE A 63 -8.09 2.91 -28.51
CA ILE A 63 -6.82 2.47 -27.91
C ILE A 63 -6.92 2.79 -26.41
N GLY A 64 -7.49 1.88 -25.64
CA GLY A 64 -7.62 1.99 -24.19
C GLY A 64 -7.88 0.61 -23.60
N GLY A 65 -6.86 0.03 -22.97
CA GLY A 65 -6.90 -1.29 -22.38
C GLY A 65 -7.88 -1.36 -21.19
N GLY A 66 -8.88 -2.23 -21.30
CA GLY A 66 -9.50 -2.84 -20.13
C GLY A 66 -8.65 -4.03 -19.71
N ALA A 67 -8.09 -3.99 -18.51
CA ALA A 67 -7.59 -5.21 -17.89
C ALA A 67 -8.78 -6.12 -17.55
N PRO A 68 -8.68 -7.44 -17.80
CA PRO A 68 -9.70 -8.38 -17.36
C PRO A 68 -9.74 -8.47 -15.83
N GLY A 69 -10.96 -8.46 -15.27
CA GLY A 69 -11.28 -9.00 -13.94
C GLY A 69 -10.58 -8.35 -12.76
N ALA A 70 -11.16 -7.27 -12.23
CA ALA A 70 -10.79 -6.68 -10.94
C ALA A 70 -11.28 -7.51 -9.74
N ASP A 71 -11.10 -8.83 -9.76
CA ASP A 71 -11.49 -9.76 -8.67
C ASP A 71 -10.44 -10.87 -8.44
N ALA A 72 -9.15 -10.61 -8.66
CA ALA A 72 -8.10 -11.61 -8.39
C ALA A 72 -6.75 -11.00 -7.98
N LEU A 73 -6.71 -10.29 -6.86
CA LEU A 73 -5.49 -10.02 -6.09
C LEU A 73 -5.96 -10.08 -4.63
N VAL A 74 -5.65 -11.09 -3.80
CA VAL A 74 -4.34 -11.39 -3.25
C VAL A 74 -4.39 -12.83 -2.67
N ASP A 75 -4.06 -13.85 -3.47
CA ASP A 75 -3.84 -15.20 -2.91
C ASP A 75 -2.36 -15.64 -3.03
N GLY A 76 -1.47 -14.74 -3.47
CA GLY A 76 -0.07 -15.06 -3.80
C GLY A 76 1.03 -14.17 -3.21
N ASP A 77 0.72 -12.96 -2.72
CA ASP A 77 1.74 -11.99 -2.24
C ASP A 77 1.52 -11.58 -0.76
N PRO A 78 1.54 -12.52 0.20
CA PRO A 78 1.38 -12.21 1.62
C PRO A 78 2.59 -11.43 2.16
N LEU A 79 2.36 -10.64 3.21
CA LEU A 79 3.44 -10.21 4.09
C LEU A 79 3.87 -11.40 4.96
N VAL A 80 5.16 -11.72 4.97
CA VAL A 80 5.70 -12.80 5.81
C VAL A 80 6.66 -12.23 6.84
N VAL A 81 6.26 -12.22 8.11
CA VAL A 81 7.10 -11.74 9.22
C VAL A 81 7.31 -12.87 10.20
N ALA A 82 8.59 -13.18 10.49
CA ALA A 82 8.98 -14.21 11.45
C ALA A 82 8.29 -15.58 11.21
N GLY A 83 8.11 -15.95 9.93
CA GLY A 83 7.46 -17.18 9.49
C GLY A 83 5.93 -17.15 9.44
N ARG A 84 5.29 -16.07 9.91
CA ARG A 84 3.84 -15.89 9.91
C ARG A 84 3.41 -15.14 8.64
N ARG A 85 2.30 -15.56 8.03
CA ARG A 85 1.74 -14.96 6.80
C ARG A 85 0.57 -14.05 7.18
N PHE A 86 0.54 -12.85 6.59
CA PHE A 86 -0.51 -11.86 6.77
C PHE A 86 -0.99 -11.38 5.41
N HIS A 87 -2.30 -11.11 5.26
CA HIS A 87 -2.83 -10.55 4.02
C HIS A 87 -2.63 -9.04 3.99
N SER A 88 -2.84 -8.39 5.14
CA SER A 88 -2.63 -6.95 5.26
C SER A 88 -1.15 -6.58 5.39
N ARG A 89 -0.75 -5.55 4.63
CA ARG A 89 0.56 -4.90 4.71
C ARG A 89 0.52 -3.61 5.55
N LEU A 90 -0.64 -3.29 6.13
CA LEU A 90 -0.84 -2.14 7.00
C LEU A 90 -0.86 -2.60 8.46
N LEU A 91 0.12 -2.12 9.22
CA LEU A 91 0.19 -2.26 10.67
C LEU A 91 -0.30 -0.97 11.32
N VAL A 92 -1.06 -1.10 12.41
CA VAL A 92 -1.64 0.05 13.11
C VAL A 92 -1.31 0.04 14.59
N GLY A 93 -1.07 1.22 15.16
CA GLY A 93 -1.01 1.40 16.60
C GLY A 93 -2.39 1.61 17.23
N THR A 94 -2.45 1.47 18.56
CA THR A 94 -3.68 1.63 19.36
C THR A 94 -3.69 2.88 20.24
N GLY A 95 -2.72 3.78 20.08
CA GLY A 95 -2.59 4.97 20.90
C GLY A 95 -3.30 6.17 20.30
N LYS A 96 -3.65 7.15 21.15
CA LYS A 96 -4.11 8.51 20.78
C LYS A 96 -5.51 8.63 20.17
N TYR A 97 -6.24 7.53 19.98
CA TYR A 97 -7.67 7.58 19.71
C TYR A 97 -8.42 8.17 20.89
N LYS A 98 -9.66 8.61 20.66
CA LYS A 98 -10.54 9.16 21.68
C LYS A 98 -10.84 8.15 22.79
N ASP A 99 -11.15 6.92 22.40
CA ASP A 99 -11.53 5.81 23.30
C ASP A 99 -11.23 4.44 22.64
N PHE A 100 -11.45 3.35 23.37
CA PHE A 100 -11.15 2.00 22.88
C PHE A 100 -12.19 1.51 21.86
N GLU A 101 -13.43 2.01 21.91
CA GLU A 101 -14.45 1.80 20.91
C GLU A 101 -14.02 2.36 19.55
N GLU A 102 -13.59 3.62 19.49
CA GLU A 102 -13.05 4.22 18.27
C GLU A 102 -11.81 3.48 17.78
N THR A 103 -10.92 3.09 18.71
CA THR A 103 -9.72 2.29 18.39
C THR A 103 -10.09 0.99 17.66
N ALA A 104 -11.04 0.22 18.20
CA ALA A 104 -11.46 -1.05 17.62
C ALA A 104 -12.12 -0.87 16.24
N VAL A 105 -12.96 0.14 16.07
CA VAL A 105 -13.60 0.42 14.78
C VAL A 105 -12.57 0.87 13.74
N ALA A 106 -11.58 1.69 14.12
CA ALA A 106 -10.52 2.14 13.23
C ALA A 106 -9.60 0.98 12.80
N ILE A 107 -9.20 0.10 13.72
CA ILE A 107 -8.42 -1.12 13.40
C ILE A 107 -9.18 -2.02 12.43
N LYS A 108 -10.47 -2.25 12.67
CA LYS A 108 -11.29 -3.05 11.76
C LYS A 108 -11.41 -2.42 10.38
N ALA A 109 -11.55 -1.09 10.33
CA ALA A 109 -11.65 -0.34 9.08
C ALA A 109 -10.33 -0.31 8.29
N SER A 110 -9.17 -0.34 8.96
CA SER A 110 -7.86 -0.43 8.32
C SER A 110 -7.58 -1.83 7.76
N GLY A 111 -8.29 -2.86 8.22
CA GLY A 111 -8.02 -4.25 7.85
C GLY A 111 -6.66 -4.75 8.31
N ALA A 112 -6.06 -4.12 9.33
CA ALA A 112 -4.78 -4.55 9.88
C ALA A 112 -4.93 -5.89 10.61
N GLU A 113 -3.95 -6.78 10.44
CA GLU A 113 -3.90 -8.07 11.15
C GLU A 113 -2.87 -8.04 12.30
N ILE A 114 -1.92 -7.12 12.25
CA ILE A 114 -0.94 -6.87 13.31
C ILE A 114 -1.18 -5.49 13.91
N VAL A 115 -1.29 -5.45 15.23
CA VAL A 115 -1.63 -4.25 16.00
C VAL A 115 -0.58 -4.00 17.07
N THR A 116 0.03 -2.82 17.11
CA THR A 116 1.05 -2.51 18.11
C THR A 116 0.42 -2.07 19.42
N VAL A 117 0.90 -2.62 20.53
CA VAL A 117 0.41 -2.28 21.87
C VAL A 117 1.55 -1.82 22.76
N ALA A 118 1.36 -0.71 23.47
CA ALA A 118 2.33 -0.25 24.45
C ALA A 118 2.14 -1.00 25.77
N VAL A 119 3.23 -1.50 26.35
CA VAL A 119 3.20 -2.16 27.66
C VAL A 119 3.06 -1.07 28.73
N ARG A 120 1.92 -1.03 29.42
CA ARG A 120 1.65 -0.06 30.49
C ARG A 120 1.38 -0.77 31.80
N ARG A 121 1.66 -0.09 32.91
CA ARG A 121 1.29 -0.54 34.25
C ARG A 121 -0.24 -0.57 34.36
N VAL A 122 -0.77 -1.67 34.90
CA VAL A 122 -2.19 -1.77 35.23
C VAL A 122 -2.53 -0.73 36.29
N ASN A 123 -3.66 -0.05 36.12
CA ASN A 123 -4.15 0.90 37.10
C ASN A 123 -4.74 0.14 38.30
N LEU A 124 -3.94 -0.05 39.35
CA LEU A 124 -4.36 -0.79 40.55
C LEU A 124 -5.39 -0.04 41.41
N SER A 125 -5.55 1.28 41.22
CA SER A 125 -6.53 2.08 41.97
C SER A 125 -7.96 1.97 41.43
N ASP A 126 -8.13 1.51 40.19
CA ASP A 126 -9.44 1.31 39.57
C ASP A 126 -9.41 0.11 38.62
N PRO A 127 -9.60 -1.12 39.14
CA PRO A 127 -9.59 -2.35 38.36
C PRO A 127 -10.74 -2.46 37.36
N SER A 128 -11.75 -1.59 37.46
CA SER A 128 -12.93 -1.60 36.60
C SER A 128 -12.73 -0.84 35.29
N LYS A 129 -11.61 -0.12 35.15
CA LYS A 129 -11.33 0.62 33.93
C LYS A 129 -11.19 -0.33 32.75
N PRO A 130 -11.81 0.02 31.60
CA PRO A 130 -11.70 -0.78 30.40
C PRO A 130 -10.24 -0.94 29.99
N MET A 131 -9.91 -2.12 29.50
CA MET A 131 -8.60 -2.42 28.91
C MET A 131 -8.75 -2.58 27.41
N LEU A 132 -7.67 -2.32 26.67
CA LEU A 132 -7.66 -2.49 25.22
C LEU A 132 -8.11 -3.90 24.78
N VAL A 133 -7.73 -4.93 25.55
CA VAL A 133 -8.06 -6.34 25.25
C VAL A 133 -9.55 -6.66 25.30
N ASP A 134 -10.36 -5.81 25.97
CA ASP A 134 -11.81 -5.95 26.02
C ASP A 134 -12.47 -5.56 24.69
N TYR A 135 -11.76 -4.78 23.86
CA TYR A 135 -12.25 -4.23 22.58
C TYR A 135 -11.49 -4.78 21.37
N VAL A 136 -10.21 -5.10 21.54
CA VAL A 136 -9.32 -5.62 20.49
C VAL A 136 -8.75 -6.94 21.00
N SER A 137 -9.24 -8.07 20.44
CA SER A 137 -8.87 -9.38 20.97
C SER A 137 -7.55 -9.89 20.39
N PRO A 138 -6.61 -10.40 21.22
CA PRO A 138 -5.41 -11.08 20.73
C PRO A 138 -5.71 -12.44 20.06
N LYS A 139 -6.97 -12.88 20.03
CA LYS A 139 -7.43 -14.04 19.24
C LYS A 139 -7.72 -13.68 17.77
N GLU A 140 -8.04 -12.41 17.51
CA GLU A 140 -8.35 -11.89 16.18
C GLU A 140 -7.14 -11.20 15.56
N TYR A 141 -6.34 -10.50 16.37
CA TYR A 141 -5.19 -9.73 15.93
C TYR A 141 -3.89 -10.29 16.50
N THR A 142 -2.82 -10.23 15.71
CA THR A 142 -1.47 -10.44 16.21
C THR A 142 -1.01 -9.18 16.94
N PHE A 143 -0.86 -9.28 18.26
CA PHE A 143 -0.33 -8.18 19.05
C PHE A 143 1.18 -8.08 18.84
N LEU A 144 1.64 -6.84 18.70
CA LEU A 144 3.05 -6.48 18.60
C LEU A 144 3.41 -5.54 19.76
N PRO A 145 3.75 -6.09 20.95
CA PRO A 145 4.17 -5.28 22.08
C PRO A 145 5.39 -4.44 21.72
N ASN A 146 5.39 -3.18 22.14
CA ASN A 146 6.47 -2.24 21.85
C ASN A 146 7.07 -1.60 23.10
N THR A 147 8.24 -0.99 22.91
CA THR A 147 8.99 -0.26 23.95
C THR A 147 8.85 1.25 23.81
N ALA A 148 7.70 1.72 23.32
CA ALA A 148 7.46 3.14 23.15
C ALA A 148 7.68 3.90 24.48
N GLY A 149 8.51 4.93 24.43
CA GLY A 149 8.92 5.72 25.60
C GLY A 149 10.13 5.18 26.37
N CYS A 150 10.79 4.12 25.89
CA CYS A 150 12.11 3.71 26.40
C CYS A 150 13.23 4.55 25.75
N PHE A 151 14.19 4.96 26.58
CA PHE A 151 15.37 5.75 26.17
C PHE A 151 16.69 5.01 26.39
N THR A 152 16.64 3.80 26.96
CA THR A 152 17.81 2.95 27.20
C THR A 152 17.49 1.52 26.78
N ALA A 153 18.52 0.76 26.41
CA ALA A 153 18.43 -0.63 26.07
C ALA A 153 17.91 -1.46 27.24
N ALA A 154 18.37 -1.16 28.46
CA ALA A 154 17.95 -1.84 29.68
C ALA A 154 16.43 -1.72 29.92
N ASP A 155 15.87 -0.51 29.73
CA ASP A 155 14.43 -0.30 29.88
C ASP A 155 13.62 -1.00 28.78
N ALA A 156 14.11 -0.97 27.54
CA ALA A 156 13.46 -1.63 26.42
C ALA A 156 13.42 -3.16 26.60
N VAL A 157 14.57 -3.76 26.93
CA VAL A 157 14.70 -5.21 27.20
C VAL A 157 13.80 -5.62 28.36
N ARG A 158 13.82 -4.87 29.47
CA ARG A 158 12.95 -5.12 30.62
C ARG A 158 11.47 -5.08 30.24
N THR A 159 11.07 -4.10 29.44
CA THR A 159 9.68 -3.90 29.03
C THR A 159 9.15 -5.08 28.21
N LEU A 160 9.94 -5.58 27.25
CA LEU A 160 9.52 -6.70 26.41
C LEU A 160 9.59 -8.04 27.14
N ARG A 161 10.53 -8.24 28.06
CA ARG A 161 10.52 -9.41 28.97
C ARG A 161 9.24 -9.45 29.82
N LEU A 162 8.79 -8.30 30.33
CA LEU A 162 7.51 -8.19 31.04
C LEU A 162 6.32 -8.47 30.14
N ALA A 163 6.34 -7.98 28.88
CA ALA A 163 5.29 -8.27 27.91
C ALA A 163 5.17 -9.78 27.65
N ARG A 164 6.30 -10.45 27.42
CA ARG A 164 6.36 -11.89 27.21
C ARG A 164 5.80 -12.65 28.42
N GLU A 165 6.16 -12.27 29.64
CA GLU A 165 5.62 -12.92 30.84
C GLU A 165 4.10 -12.71 31.00
N ALA A 166 3.62 -11.52 30.65
CA ALA A 166 2.21 -11.18 30.81
C ALA A 166 1.27 -11.83 29.78
N GLY A 167 1.73 -12.08 28.55
CA GLY A 167 0.86 -12.62 27.50
C GLY A 167 1.50 -13.54 26.47
N GLY A 168 2.72 -14.01 26.72
CA GLY A 168 3.38 -15.05 25.91
C GLY A 168 3.81 -14.58 24.52
N TRP A 169 4.02 -13.28 24.32
CA TRP A 169 4.39 -12.72 23.02
C TRP A 169 5.91 -12.76 22.79
N ASP A 170 6.31 -13.47 21.74
CA ASP A 170 7.71 -13.51 21.27
C ASP A 170 8.00 -12.54 20.12
N LEU A 171 6.97 -12.15 19.36
CA LEU A 171 7.07 -11.15 18.30
C LEU A 171 6.91 -9.76 18.93
N VAL A 172 7.92 -8.91 18.77
CA VAL A 172 7.99 -7.62 19.48
C VAL A 172 8.50 -6.50 18.59
N LYS A 173 8.03 -5.28 18.84
CA LYS A 173 8.57 -4.05 18.24
C LYS A 173 9.58 -3.42 19.19
N LEU A 174 10.85 -3.41 18.82
CA LEU A 174 11.88 -2.68 19.54
C LEU A 174 11.93 -1.23 19.07
N GLU A 175 11.85 -0.30 20.01
CA GLU A 175 11.90 1.15 19.82
C GLU A 175 12.68 1.77 20.99
N VAL A 176 13.88 2.31 20.73
CA VAL A 176 14.68 3.02 21.73
C VAL A 176 14.97 4.43 21.23
N LEU A 177 14.47 5.43 21.94
CA LEU A 177 14.51 6.83 21.53
C LEU A 177 15.73 7.54 22.12
N GLY A 178 16.33 8.47 21.37
CA GLY A 178 17.46 9.26 21.82
C GLY A 178 17.06 10.46 22.68
N ASP A 179 15.91 11.09 22.39
CA ASP A 179 15.40 12.20 23.19
C ASP A 179 13.88 12.39 23.05
N GLN A 180 13.28 13.09 24.02
CA GLN A 180 11.83 13.31 24.10
C GLN A 180 11.29 14.31 23.08
N LYS A 181 12.13 15.18 22.52
CA LYS A 181 11.71 16.26 21.62
C LYS A 181 11.63 15.76 20.18
N SER A 182 12.66 15.07 19.71
CA SER A 182 12.71 14.54 18.34
C SER A 182 12.01 13.21 18.21
N LEU A 183 11.99 12.40 19.29
CA LEU A 183 11.58 10.99 19.26
C LEU A 183 12.32 10.20 18.15
N TYR A 184 13.54 10.62 17.82
CA TYR A 184 14.41 9.96 16.86
C TYR A 184 15.10 8.77 17.55
N PRO A 185 15.34 7.64 16.86
CA PRO A 185 15.91 6.47 17.50
C PRO A 185 17.39 6.66 17.85
N ASP A 186 17.79 6.16 19.03
CA ASP A 186 19.20 6.01 19.39
C ASP A 186 19.71 4.67 18.86
N MET A 187 20.56 4.71 17.83
CA MET A 187 21.04 3.50 17.18
C MET A 187 22.01 2.68 18.01
N VAL A 188 22.72 3.28 18.98
CA VAL A 188 23.64 2.54 19.86
C VAL A 188 22.85 1.72 20.86
N GLU A 189 21.90 2.35 21.53
CA GLU A 189 21.00 1.66 22.48
C GLU A 189 20.11 0.64 21.75
N THR A 190 19.65 0.95 20.54
CA THR A 190 18.84 0.03 19.71
C THR A 190 19.62 -1.24 19.36
N LEU A 191 20.88 -1.12 18.92
CA LEU A 191 21.72 -2.28 18.63
C LEU A 191 21.96 -3.14 19.88
N GLN A 192 22.24 -2.51 21.02
CA GLN A 192 22.42 -3.24 22.28
C GLN A 192 21.16 -4.02 22.67
N ALA A 193 20.00 -3.37 22.68
CA ALA A 193 18.73 -3.99 23.04
C ALA A 193 18.35 -5.13 22.08
N ALA A 194 18.53 -4.93 20.77
CA ALA A 194 18.27 -5.95 19.76
C ALA A 194 19.11 -7.20 20.03
N GLY A 195 20.41 -7.02 20.31
CA GLY A 195 21.31 -8.13 20.61
C GLY A 195 20.93 -8.93 21.85
N GLU A 196 20.45 -8.26 22.91
CA GLU A 196 19.95 -8.94 24.11
C GLU A 196 18.64 -9.69 23.87
N LEU A 197 17.67 -9.05 23.19
CA LEU A 197 16.36 -9.65 22.91
C LEU A 197 16.47 -10.85 21.97
N ILE A 198 17.33 -10.79 20.94
CA ILE A 198 17.55 -11.92 20.04
C ILE A 198 18.17 -13.11 20.78
N LYS A 199 19.13 -12.87 21.70
CA LYS A 199 19.68 -13.93 22.57
C LYS A 199 18.63 -14.57 23.47
N ASP A 200 17.66 -13.79 23.91
CA ASP A 200 16.50 -14.26 24.66
C ASP A 200 15.43 -14.95 23.78
N GLY A 201 15.68 -15.10 22.48
CA GLY A 201 14.77 -15.78 21.55
C GLY A 201 13.56 -14.95 21.13
N PHE A 202 13.59 -13.61 21.26
CA PHE A 202 12.55 -12.75 20.67
C PHE A 202 12.67 -12.68 19.15
N GLN A 203 11.52 -12.59 18.48
CA GLN A 203 11.41 -12.24 17.06
C GLN A 203 11.29 -10.71 16.98
N VAL A 204 12.43 -10.02 16.83
CA VAL A 204 12.49 -8.56 16.93
C VAL A 204 12.18 -7.88 15.60
N MET A 205 11.13 -7.07 15.55
CA MET A 205 10.93 -6.06 14.52
C MET A 205 11.48 -4.73 15.06
N VAL A 206 12.47 -4.14 14.39
CA VAL A 206 13.23 -3.00 14.98
C VAL A 206 12.93 -1.67 14.31
N TYR A 207 12.45 -0.70 15.07
CA TYR A 207 12.37 0.70 14.66
C TYR A 207 13.79 1.30 14.62
N CYS A 208 14.16 1.91 13.49
CA CYS A 208 15.50 2.45 13.28
C CYS A 208 15.51 3.70 12.41
N THR A 209 16.68 4.33 12.30
CA THR A 209 16.92 5.36 11.30
C THR A 209 16.82 4.82 9.88
N ASP A 210 16.79 5.72 8.90
CA ASP A 210 16.97 5.43 7.49
C ASP A 210 18.47 5.25 7.12
N ASP A 211 19.34 4.86 8.05
CA ASP A 211 20.75 4.56 7.75
C ASP A 211 20.86 3.12 7.20
N PRO A 212 21.24 2.92 5.92
CA PRO A 212 21.34 1.60 5.32
C PRO A 212 22.39 0.70 6.00
N ILE A 213 23.47 1.26 6.53
CA ILE A 213 24.51 0.48 7.20
C ILE A 213 23.99 -0.03 8.55
N MET A 214 23.28 0.81 9.31
CA MET A 214 22.71 0.38 10.59
C MET A 214 21.56 -0.60 10.42
N ALA A 215 20.71 -0.40 9.41
CA ALA A 215 19.68 -1.35 9.01
C ALA A 215 20.29 -2.73 8.72
N LYS A 216 21.40 -2.77 7.94
CA LYS A 216 22.09 -4.03 7.62
C LYS A 216 22.67 -4.72 8.84
N ARG A 217 23.23 -3.96 9.78
CA ARG A 217 23.76 -4.51 11.05
C ARG A 217 22.64 -5.15 11.88
N LEU A 218 21.50 -4.48 11.99
CA LEU A 218 20.33 -5.03 12.69
C LEU A 218 19.81 -6.31 12.05
N GLU A 219 19.77 -6.37 10.72
CA GLU A 219 19.43 -7.60 9.98
C GLU A 219 20.43 -8.71 10.28
N ASP A 220 21.74 -8.44 10.18
CA ASP A 220 22.80 -9.44 10.40
C ASP A 220 22.82 -10.01 11.81
N MET A 221 22.32 -9.24 12.79
CA MET A 221 22.15 -9.71 14.16
C MET A 221 21.00 -10.71 14.32
N GLY A 222 20.04 -10.72 13.39
CA GLY A 222 18.87 -11.62 13.40
C GLY A 222 17.52 -10.94 13.65
N CYS A 223 17.41 -9.62 13.47
CA CYS A 223 16.10 -8.95 13.50
C CYS A 223 15.17 -9.55 12.43
N ALA A 224 13.93 -9.85 12.82
CA ALA A 224 12.93 -10.48 11.98
C ALA A 224 12.31 -9.54 10.94
N ALA A 225 12.39 -8.22 11.15
CA ALA A 225 12.04 -7.18 10.19
C ALA A 225 12.78 -5.87 10.54
N ILE A 226 13.07 -5.06 9.52
CA ILE A 226 13.68 -3.73 9.67
C ILE A 226 12.62 -2.67 9.45
N MET A 227 12.51 -1.71 10.37
CA MET A 227 11.48 -0.68 10.32
C MET A 227 12.09 0.73 10.30
N PRO A 228 12.63 1.18 9.16
CA PRO A 228 13.21 2.51 9.06
C PRO A 228 12.11 3.58 9.12
N LEU A 229 12.44 4.69 9.76
CA LEU A 229 11.56 5.84 9.82
C LEU A 229 11.38 6.51 8.45
N GLY A 230 10.17 6.97 8.15
CA GLY A 230 9.94 7.90 7.04
C GLY A 230 10.32 9.34 7.42
N ALA A 231 9.95 9.74 8.65
CA ALA A 231 10.22 11.02 9.30
C ALA A 231 10.01 10.86 10.82
N PRO A 232 10.36 11.86 11.66
CA PRO A 232 10.14 11.80 13.10
C PRO A 232 8.70 11.43 13.50
N ILE A 233 8.56 10.73 14.63
CA ILE A 233 7.28 10.17 15.10
C ILE A 233 6.23 11.28 15.25
N GLY A 234 5.06 11.06 14.63
CA GLY A 234 3.93 11.99 14.71
C GLY A 234 4.09 13.30 13.93
N SER A 235 5.16 13.46 13.14
CA SER A 235 5.38 14.69 12.35
C SER A 235 4.46 14.81 11.13
N GLY A 236 4.04 13.68 10.55
CA GLY A 236 3.18 13.65 9.36
C GLY A 236 3.84 14.17 8.09
N LEU A 237 5.18 14.18 8.03
CA LEU A 237 5.95 14.74 6.90
C LEU A 237 6.05 13.78 5.70
N GLY A 238 5.71 12.50 5.87
CA GLY A 238 5.94 11.46 4.87
C GLY A 238 7.41 11.06 4.75
N ILE A 239 7.78 10.32 3.70
CA ILE A 239 9.15 9.81 3.52
C ILE A 239 10.08 10.94 3.09
N GLN A 240 11.02 11.32 3.96
CA GLN A 240 11.95 12.42 3.70
C GLN A 240 13.13 12.00 2.82
N ASN A 241 13.56 10.74 2.91
CA ASN A 241 14.73 10.24 2.23
C ASN A 241 14.44 8.93 1.46
N PRO A 242 13.73 9.03 0.33
CA PRO A 242 13.34 7.85 -0.45
C PRO A 242 14.54 7.09 -1.02
N VAL A 243 15.70 7.75 -1.18
CA VAL A 243 16.93 7.11 -1.65
C VAL A 243 17.42 6.10 -0.62
N ASN A 244 17.53 6.50 0.65
CA ASN A 244 18.00 5.61 1.70
C ASN A 244 17.02 4.46 1.95
N ILE A 245 15.71 4.74 1.97
CA ILE A 245 14.69 3.69 2.09
C ILE A 245 14.85 2.64 0.98
N ARG A 246 15.08 3.09 -0.26
CA ARG A 246 15.31 2.18 -1.39
C ARG A 246 16.59 1.35 -1.22
N LEU A 247 17.68 1.95 -0.74
CA LEU A 247 18.92 1.20 -0.44
C LEU A 247 18.70 0.12 0.62
N ILE A 248 17.91 0.40 1.66
CA ILE A 248 17.53 -0.56 2.70
C ILE A 248 16.71 -1.71 2.09
N ILE A 249 15.72 -1.39 1.25
CA ILE A 249 14.87 -2.40 0.59
C ILE A 249 15.71 -3.30 -0.33
N GLU A 250 16.58 -2.72 -1.16
CA GLU A 250 17.37 -3.46 -2.14
C GLU A 250 18.40 -4.41 -1.49
N GLN A 251 18.90 -4.09 -0.28
CA GLN A 251 19.88 -4.93 0.41
C GLN A 251 19.26 -5.97 1.36
N ALA A 252 18.05 -5.72 1.89
CA ALA A 252 17.47 -6.52 2.96
C ALA A 252 16.92 -7.85 2.48
N LYS A 253 17.07 -8.89 3.30
CA LYS A 253 16.47 -10.23 3.08
C LYS A 253 15.32 -10.53 4.02
N VAL A 254 15.12 -9.66 5.00
CA VAL A 254 13.95 -9.65 5.90
C VAL A 254 13.01 -8.53 5.49
N PRO A 255 11.72 -8.58 5.86
CA PRO A 255 10.77 -7.54 5.50
C PRO A 255 11.20 -6.15 5.94
N VAL A 256 10.99 -5.17 5.07
CA VAL A 256 11.23 -3.74 5.35
C VAL A 256 9.91 -3.01 5.43
N LEU A 257 9.59 -2.44 6.60
CA LEU A 257 8.35 -1.70 6.82
C LEU A 257 8.65 -0.26 7.18
N VAL A 258 8.13 0.72 6.43
CA VAL A 258 8.26 2.12 6.86
C VAL A 258 7.42 2.31 8.13
N ASP A 259 8.04 2.78 9.21
CA ASP A 259 7.40 3.03 10.50
C ASP A 259 7.51 4.50 10.88
N ALA A 260 6.38 5.10 11.24
CA ALA A 260 6.27 6.50 11.59
C ALA A 260 6.60 7.50 10.45
N GLY A 261 6.35 8.78 10.73
CA GLY A 261 6.51 9.88 9.77
C GLY A 261 5.40 10.04 8.74
N VAL A 262 4.70 8.96 8.36
CA VAL A 262 3.51 9.00 7.49
C VAL A 262 2.46 9.98 8.03
N GLY A 263 1.92 10.84 7.17
CA GLY A 263 0.87 11.80 7.50
C GLY A 263 -0.44 11.55 6.77
N THR A 264 -0.39 11.03 5.54
CA THR A 264 -1.59 10.78 4.73
C THR A 264 -1.44 9.56 3.81
N ALA A 265 -2.54 9.21 3.13
CA ALA A 265 -2.64 8.09 2.21
C ALA A 265 -1.53 8.08 1.14
N SER A 266 -1.19 9.22 0.55
CA SER A 266 -0.14 9.29 -0.48
C SER A 266 1.24 8.86 0.04
N ASP A 267 1.56 9.13 1.31
CA ASP A 267 2.85 8.75 1.87
C ASP A 267 2.95 7.22 2.01
N ALA A 268 1.86 6.59 2.44
CA ALA A 268 1.75 5.13 2.54
C ALA A 268 1.83 4.47 1.16
N ALA A 269 1.17 5.05 0.15
CA ALA A 269 1.27 4.58 -1.22
C ALA A 269 2.72 4.70 -1.74
N ILE A 270 3.40 5.82 -1.49
CA ILE A 270 4.79 6.02 -1.89
C ILE A 270 5.71 5.00 -1.21
N ALA A 271 5.51 4.68 0.08
CA ALA A 271 6.27 3.63 0.76
C ALA A 271 6.18 2.30 0.02
N MET A 272 4.95 1.89 -0.31
CA MET A 272 4.73 0.63 -1.01
C MET A 272 5.25 0.66 -2.45
N GLU A 273 5.13 1.79 -3.17
CA GLU A 273 5.70 1.99 -4.51
C GLU A 273 7.24 1.92 -4.53
N LEU A 274 7.91 2.30 -3.44
CA LEU A 274 9.36 2.14 -3.28
C LEU A 274 9.77 0.68 -3.09
N GLY A 275 8.82 -0.20 -2.75
CA GLY A 275 9.06 -1.63 -2.54
C GLY A 275 9.05 -2.05 -1.08
N CYS A 276 8.59 -1.21 -0.15
CA CYS A 276 8.40 -1.66 1.23
C CYS A 276 7.44 -2.85 1.29
N ASP A 277 7.68 -3.75 2.23
CA ASP A 277 6.81 -4.90 2.49
C ASP A 277 5.56 -4.51 3.28
N GLY A 278 5.62 -3.39 4.01
CA GLY A 278 4.47 -2.86 4.72
C GLY A 278 4.70 -1.46 5.27
N VAL A 279 3.70 -0.95 5.95
CA VAL A 279 3.72 0.36 6.61
C VAL A 279 3.14 0.22 8.00
N LEU A 280 3.80 0.81 9.00
CA LEU A 280 3.32 0.92 10.37
C LEU A 280 3.01 2.39 10.68
N MET A 281 1.78 2.66 11.12
CA MET A 281 1.38 4.01 11.51
C MET A 281 0.42 4.04 12.70
N ASN A 282 0.35 5.19 13.36
CA ASN A 282 -0.61 5.44 14.44
C ASN A 282 -1.20 6.84 14.32
N THR A 283 -0.37 7.86 14.52
CA THR A 283 -0.79 9.27 14.61
C THR A 283 -1.60 9.74 13.39
N ALA A 284 -1.19 9.36 12.17
CA ALA A 284 -1.88 9.75 10.95
C ALA A 284 -3.36 9.32 10.91
N ILE A 285 -3.68 8.18 11.53
CA ILE A 285 -5.06 7.69 11.64
C ILE A 285 -5.73 8.31 12.88
N ALA A 286 -5.12 8.13 14.05
CA ALA A 286 -5.73 8.48 15.33
C ALA A 286 -6.01 9.98 15.51
N GLU A 287 -5.16 10.85 14.95
CA GLU A 287 -5.33 12.31 15.03
C GLU A 287 -6.03 12.92 13.80
N ALA A 288 -6.53 12.09 12.88
CA ALA A 288 -7.35 12.57 11.77
C ALA A 288 -8.69 13.11 12.29
N LYS A 289 -9.31 14.04 11.54
CA LYS A 289 -10.67 14.53 11.86
C LYS A 289 -11.71 13.40 11.86
N ASP A 290 -11.50 12.39 11.02
CA ASP A 290 -12.27 11.16 10.98
C ASP A 290 -11.29 9.97 10.93
N PRO A 291 -10.96 9.38 12.10
CA PRO A 291 -10.00 8.27 12.17
C PRO A 291 -10.47 7.02 11.41
N ILE A 292 -11.78 6.76 11.33
CA ILE A 292 -12.31 5.57 10.66
C ILE A 292 -12.18 5.73 9.15
N ALA A 293 -12.54 6.89 8.60
CA ALA A 293 -12.35 7.18 7.19
C ALA A 293 -10.86 7.18 6.81
N MET A 294 -10.00 7.73 7.67
CA MET A 294 -8.55 7.73 7.43
C MET A 294 -7.97 6.31 7.48
N ALA A 295 -8.42 5.45 8.40
CA ALA A 295 -8.03 4.05 8.44
C ALA A 295 -8.34 3.31 7.12
N ARG A 296 -9.52 3.54 6.54
CA ARG A 296 -9.88 3.00 5.21
C ARG A 296 -9.01 3.58 4.10
N ALA A 297 -8.74 4.88 4.14
CA ALA A 297 -7.89 5.54 3.14
C ALA A 297 -6.47 4.97 3.15
N MET A 298 -5.89 4.75 4.33
CA MET A 298 -4.56 4.15 4.49
C MET A 298 -4.52 2.70 3.99
N ARG A 299 -5.55 1.91 4.27
CA ARG A 299 -5.69 0.55 3.72
C ARG A 299 -5.62 0.57 2.20
N LEU A 300 -6.49 1.36 1.57
CA LEU A 300 -6.56 1.46 0.11
C LEU A 300 -5.24 1.97 -0.48
N ALA A 301 -4.56 2.90 0.19
CA ALA A 301 -3.26 3.40 -0.25
C ALA A 301 -2.17 2.34 -0.22
N VAL A 302 -2.11 1.52 0.83
CA VAL A 302 -1.15 0.41 0.93
C VAL A 302 -1.43 -0.64 -0.14
N GLU A 303 -2.71 -1.00 -0.34
CA GLU A 303 -3.13 -1.94 -1.39
C GLU A 303 -2.77 -1.40 -2.80
N ALA A 304 -3.12 -0.14 -3.08
CA ALA A 304 -2.84 0.50 -4.37
C ALA A 304 -1.34 0.64 -4.63
N GLY A 305 -0.56 1.09 -3.65
CA GLY A 305 0.88 1.25 -3.79
C GLY A 305 1.59 -0.09 -3.98
N ARG A 306 1.17 -1.15 -3.28
CA ARG A 306 1.74 -2.50 -3.49
C ARG A 306 1.41 -3.02 -4.88
N LEU A 307 0.17 -2.83 -5.34
CA LEU A 307 -0.23 -3.21 -6.68
C LEU A 307 0.57 -2.44 -7.74
N ALA A 308 0.79 -1.13 -7.55
CA ALA A 308 1.61 -0.32 -8.44
C ALA A 308 3.07 -0.78 -8.50
N TYR A 309 3.65 -1.18 -7.36
CA TYR A 309 4.99 -1.78 -7.30
C TYR A 309 5.07 -3.07 -8.11
N LEU A 310 4.16 -4.02 -7.88
CA LEU A 310 4.12 -5.30 -8.59
C LEU A 310 3.84 -5.15 -10.09
N SER A 311 3.05 -4.14 -10.47
CA SER A 311 2.68 -3.88 -11.87
C SER A 311 3.82 -3.27 -12.68
N GLY A 312 4.84 -2.70 -12.04
CA GLY A 312 5.94 -2.02 -12.72
C GLY A 312 5.50 -0.71 -13.39
N ARG A 313 5.57 0.40 -12.64
CA ARG A 313 5.22 1.73 -13.19
C ARG A 313 6.08 2.10 -14.42
N MET A 314 5.53 2.95 -15.28
CA MET A 314 6.29 3.54 -16.39
C MET A 314 7.50 4.35 -15.88
N PRO A 315 8.62 4.40 -16.65
CA PRO A 315 9.80 5.15 -16.26
C PRO A 315 9.50 6.66 -16.19
N LYS A 316 10.13 7.35 -15.24
CA LYS A 316 10.09 8.82 -15.19
C LYS A 316 10.94 9.37 -16.34
N LYS A 317 10.30 10.08 -17.28
CA LYS A 317 10.99 10.83 -18.33
C LYS A 317 11.35 12.23 -17.82
N ARG A 318 12.47 12.79 -18.30
CA ARG A 318 12.86 14.18 -17.96
C ARG A 318 12.02 15.22 -18.70
N TYR A 319 11.50 14.87 -19.87
CA TYR A 319 10.70 15.74 -20.72
C TYR A 319 9.44 15.01 -21.18
N ALA A 320 8.43 15.78 -21.58
CA ALA A 320 7.25 15.22 -22.21
C ALA A 320 7.64 14.51 -23.51
N ASP A 321 7.04 13.35 -23.72
CA ASP A 321 7.16 12.58 -24.96
C ASP A 321 5.73 12.38 -25.46
N PRO A 322 5.36 12.84 -26.66
CA PRO A 322 4.00 12.74 -27.16
C PRO A 322 3.49 11.31 -27.05
N SER A 323 2.38 11.12 -26.36
CA SER A 323 1.73 9.80 -26.23
C SER A 323 1.15 9.30 -27.55
N SER A 324 0.97 10.20 -28.51
CA SER A 324 0.42 9.93 -29.83
C SER A 324 1.53 9.98 -30.89
N PRO A 325 1.60 8.99 -31.80
CA PRO A 325 2.54 9.03 -32.92
C PRO A 325 2.39 10.34 -33.71
N LEU A 326 3.51 10.98 -34.05
CA LEU A 326 3.52 12.20 -34.87
C LEU A 326 3.11 11.95 -36.33
N ALA A 327 2.98 10.68 -36.73
CA ALA A 327 2.49 10.30 -38.05
C ALA A 327 0.97 10.49 -38.12
N GLY A 328 0.50 11.42 -38.95
CA GLY A 328 -0.93 11.70 -39.17
C GLY A 328 -1.48 12.94 -38.46
N LEU A 329 -0.62 13.81 -37.92
CA LEU A 329 -1.04 15.15 -37.48
C LEU A 329 -1.32 16.03 -38.71
N ILE A 330 -2.50 16.67 -38.74
CA ILE A 330 -2.93 17.67 -39.74
C ILE A 330 -2.37 19.04 -39.36
#